data_AF-A0A1G2P645-F1
#
_entry.id   AF-A0A1G2P645-F1
#
_cell.length_a   1.000
_cell.length_b   1.000
_cell.length_c   1.000
_cell.angle_alpha   90.00
_cell.angle_beta   90.00
_cell.angle_gamma   90.00
#
_symmetry.space_group_name_H-M   'P 1'
#
loop_
_entity.id
_entity.type
_entity.pdbx_description
1 polymer ?
#
loop_
_entity_poly.entity_id
_entity_poly.type
_entity_poly.pdbx_seq_one_letter_code
_entity_poly.pdbx_strand_id
1 'polypeptide(L)'
;MALFFVKENEQNLNKGNNWWKPGVEIFTQVSGWIAGPIILALIAGKALDTHFGTKPLIFLGLTGVAFLISSFGIVRVVSKYMKDIEKK
;
A
#
# COMPACT_ATOMS: atom_id res chain seq x y z
N MET A 1 38.39 -31.08 -5.68
CA MET A 1 38.69 -29.80 -5.01
C MET A 1 37.94 -28.62 -5.64
N ALA A 2 38.04 -28.40 -6.96
CA ALA A 2 37.42 -27.25 -7.65
C ALA A 2 35.87 -27.19 -7.58
N LEU A 3 35.20 -28.35 -7.57
CA LEU A 3 33.73 -28.41 -7.45
C LEU A 3 33.20 -27.98 -6.07
N PHE A 4 34.02 -28.10 -5.02
CA PHE A 4 33.67 -27.58 -3.69
C PHE A 4 33.79 -26.05 -3.62
N PHE A 5 34.77 -25.48 -4.32
CA PHE A 5 35.02 -24.03 -4.35
C PHE A 5 33.97 -23.25 -5.15
N VAL A 6 33.41 -23.87 -6.20
CA VAL A 6 32.29 -23.31 -6.99
C VAL A 6 31.00 -23.29 -6.18
N LYS A 7 30.71 -24.36 -5.42
CA LYS A 7 29.50 -24.47 -4.61
C LYS A 7 29.46 -23.51 -3.41
N GLU A 8 30.62 -23.19 -2.83
CA GLU A 8 30.73 -22.22 -1.71
C GLU A 8 30.51 -20.76 -2.17
N ASN A 9 30.89 -20.43 -3.41
CA ASN A 9 30.64 -19.12 -4.01
C ASN A 9 29.18 -18.88 -4.38
N GLU A 10 28.40 -19.91 -4.71
CA GLU A 10 26.96 -19.77 -4.96
C GLU A 10 26.15 -19.51 -3.67
N GLN A 11 26.65 -19.96 -2.51
CA GLN A 11 26.00 -19.69 -1.22
C GLN A 11 26.21 -18.23 -0.76
N ASN A 12 27.32 -17.59 -1.17
CA ASN A 12 27.60 -16.19 -0.85
C ASN A 12 26.94 -15.17 -1.80
N LEU A 13 26.46 -15.61 -2.97
CA LEU A 13 25.61 -14.79 -3.85
C LEU A 13 24.15 -14.72 -3.37
N ASN A 14 23.77 -15.61 -2.44
CA ASN A 14 22.46 -15.63 -1.77
C ASN A 14 22.43 -14.87 -0.43
N LYS A 15 23.47 -14.07 -0.11
CA LYS A 15 23.25 -12.87 0.71
C LYS A 15 22.66 -11.79 -0.19
N GLY A 16 21.48 -12.09 -0.73
CA GLY A 16 20.69 -11.20 -1.56
C GLY A 16 20.45 -9.94 -0.75
N ASN A 17 21.25 -8.93 -1.03
CA ASN A 17 21.12 -7.62 -0.42
C ASN A 17 19.75 -7.14 -0.84
N ASN A 18 18.78 -7.20 0.07
CA ASN A 18 17.37 -6.95 -0.19
C ASN A 18 17.12 -5.43 -0.35
N TRP A 19 17.93 -4.75 -1.16
CA TRP A 19 17.93 -3.30 -1.38
C TRP A 19 16.60 -2.80 -1.95
N TRP A 20 15.95 -3.63 -2.75
CA TRP A 20 14.59 -3.46 -3.30
C TRP A 20 13.46 -3.72 -2.31
N LYS A 21 13.68 -4.54 -1.28
CA LYS A 21 12.64 -4.94 -0.31
C LYS A 21 12.02 -3.74 0.43
N PRO A 22 12.79 -2.78 0.98
CA PRO A 22 12.19 -1.62 1.64
C PRO A 22 11.36 -0.77 0.68
N GLY A 23 11.80 -0.58 -0.57
CA GLY A 23 11.02 0.15 -1.58
C GLY A 23 9.68 -0.53 -1.90
N VAL A 24 9.69 -1.86 -2.10
CA VAL A 24 8.48 -2.65 -2.33
C VAL A 24 7.57 -2.65 -1.10
N GLU A 25 8.13 -2.67 0.10
CA GLU A 25 7.37 -2.67 1.34
C GLU A 25 6.61 -1.37 1.57
N ILE A 26 7.24 -0.21 1.35
CA ILE A 26 6.53 1.09 1.36
C ILE A 26 5.43 1.10 0.31
N PHE A 27 5.79 0.72 -0.92
CA PHE A 27 4.89 0.81 -2.05
C PHE A 27 3.63 -0.02 -1.80
N THR A 28 3.80 -1.22 -1.23
CA THR A 28 2.69 -2.11 -0.87
C THR A 28 1.86 -1.55 0.27
N GLN A 29 2.49 -1.01 1.33
CA GLN A 29 1.76 -0.38 2.43
C GLN A 29 0.95 0.84 1.98
N VAL A 30 1.54 1.71 1.15
CA VAL A 30 0.88 2.90 0.62
C VAL A 30 -0.24 2.50 -0.34
N SER A 31 0.03 1.60 -1.29
CA SER A 31 -0.96 1.14 -2.27
C SER A 31 -2.13 0.41 -1.60
N GLY A 32 -1.85 -0.41 -0.58
CA GLY A 32 -2.89 -1.06 0.23
C GLY A 32 -3.77 -0.05 0.94
N TRP A 33 -3.18 1.04 1.44
CA TRP A 33 -3.95 2.08 2.12
C TRP A 33 -4.76 2.98 1.19
N ILE A 34 -4.39 3.04 -0.10
CA ILE A 34 -5.15 3.73 -1.15
C ILE A 34 -6.29 2.83 -1.65
N ALA A 35 -5.98 1.59 -2.01
CA ALA A 35 -6.93 0.66 -2.61
C ALA A 35 -8.05 0.28 -1.64
N GLY A 36 -7.74 0.06 -0.35
CA GLY A 36 -8.72 -0.30 0.68
C GLY A 36 -9.92 0.67 0.77
N PRO A 37 -9.72 1.96 1.09
CA PRO A 37 -10.80 2.93 1.22
C PRO A 37 -11.51 3.20 -0.11
N ILE A 38 -10.83 3.11 -1.26
CA ILE A 38 -11.47 3.26 -2.57
C ILE A 38 -12.45 2.11 -2.83
N ILE A 39 -12.04 0.86 -2.60
CA ILE A 39 -12.92 -0.31 -2.77
C ILE A 39 -14.09 -0.25 -1.79
N LEU A 40 -13.81 0.11 -0.53
CA LEU A 40 -14.84 0.24 0.49
C LEU A 40 -15.88 1.31 0.13
N ALA A 41 -15.43 2.44 -0.45
CA ALA A 41 -16.31 3.49 -0.93
C ALA A 41 -17.12 3.07 -2.16
N LEU A 42 -16.54 2.30 -3.10
CA LEU A 42 -17.30 1.79 -4.24
C LEU A 42 -18.43 0.86 -3.81
N ILE A 43 -18.16 -0.03 -2.85
CA ILE A 43 -19.16 -0.98 -2.34
C ILE A 43 -20.24 -0.24 -1.54
N ALA A 44 -19.84 0.58 -0.58
CA ALA A 44 -20.78 1.33 0.25
C ALA A 44 -21.57 2.37 -0.57
N GLY A 45 -20.97 2.98 -1.59
CA GLY A 45 -21.62 4.01 -2.41
C GLY A 45 -22.68 3.43 -3.30
N LYS A 46 -22.38 2.29 -3.93
CA LYS A 46 -23.32 1.55 -4.76
C LYS A 46 -24.48 0.96 -3.95
N ALA A 47 -24.21 0.46 -2.74
CA ALA A 47 -25.25 -0.06 -1.85
C ALA A 47 -26.21 1.06 -1.40
N LEU A 48 -25.69 2.25 -1.11
CA LEU A 48 -26.49 3.37 -0.63
C LEU A 48 -27.26 4.08 -1.75
N ASP A 49 -26.67 4.22 -2.96
CA ASP A 49 -27.39 4.71 -4.15
C ASP A 49 -28.58 3.79 -4.51
N THR A 50 -28.39 2.47 -4.41
CA THR A 50 -29.46 1.48 -4.68
C THR A 50 -30.60 1.58 -3.67
N HIS A 51 -30.28 1.92 -2.41
CA HIS A 51 -31.28 2.01 -1.34
C HIS A 51 -32.11 3.30 -1.39
N PHE A 52 -31.55 4.42 -1.87
CA PHE A 52 -32.21 5.73 -1.87
C PHE A 52 -32.78 6.15 -3.24
N GLY A 53 -32.55 5.40 -4.32
CA GLY A 53 -33.17 5.62 -5.63
C GLY A 53 -32.92 7.01 -6.24
N THR A 54 -31.91 7.73 -5.74
CA THR A 54 -31.63 9.12 -6.07
C THR A 54 -30.45 9.18 -7.04
N LYS A 55 -30.43 10.17 -7.94
CA LYS A 55 -29.28 10.49 -8.83
C LYS A 55 -27.96 10.47 -8.04
N PRO A 56 -26.78 10.19 -8.66
CA PRO A 56 -25.54 9.75 -8.00
C PRO A 56 -24.84 10.83 -7.14
N LEU A 57 -25.56 11.40 -6.18
CA LEU A 57 -25.13 12.40 -5.21
C LEU A 57 -24.52 11.73 -3.98
N ILE A 58 -25.05 10.57 -3.59
CA ILE A 58 -24.53 9.76 -2.49
C ILE A 58 -23.18 9.17 -2.88
N PHE A 59 -23.06 8.71 -4.13
CA PHE A 59 -21.77 8.31 -4.71
C PHE A 59 -20.74 9.45 -4.65
N LEU A 60 -21.15 10.69 -4.95
CA LEU A 60 -20.26 11.86 -4.91
C LEU A 60 -19.80 12.18 -3.48
N GLY A 61 -20.73 12.19 -2.52
CA GLY A 61 -20.42 12.39 -1.11
C GLY A 61 -19.48 11.31 -0.56
N LEU A 62 -19.75 10.05 -0.88
CA LEU A 62 -18.93 8.95 -0.39
C LEU A 62 -17.56 8.88 -1.06
N THR A 63 -17.46 9.21 -2.35
CA THR A 63 -16.17 9.37 -3.03
C THR A 63 -15.35 10.48 -2.39
N GLY A 64 -15.98 11.60 -2.03
CA GLY A 64 -15.33 12.68 -1.28
C GLY A 64 -14.82 12.23 0.09
N VAL A 65 -15.63 11.50 0.86
CA VAL A 65 -15.21 10.94 2.16
C VAL A 65 -14.08 9.92 2.00
N ALA A 66 -14.15 9.05 0.99
CA ALA A 66 -13.11 8.08 0.68
C ALA A 66 -11.79 8.74 0.29
N PHE A 67 -11.87 9.83 -0.47
CA PHE A 67 -10.72 10.62 -0.88
C PHE A 67 -10.04 11.28 0.34
N LEU A 68 -10.84 11.80 1.28
CA LEU A 68 -10.33 12.36 2.53
C LEU A 68 -9.69 11.29 3.43
N ILE A 69 -10.32 10.12 3.56
CA ILE A 69 -9.78 8.98 4.33
C ILE A 69 -8.46 8.49 3.71
N SER A 70 -8.40 8.35 2.39
CA SER A 70 -7.19 7.96 1.66
C SER A 70 -6.07 9.00 1.87
N SER A 71 -6.39 10.28 1.74
CA SER A 71 -5.43 11.38 1.96
C SER A 71 -4.85 11.35 3.39
N PHE A 72 -5.69 11.15 4.41
CA PHE A 72 -5.23 11.00 5.80
C PHE A 72 -4.40 9.72 6.01
N GLY A 73 -4.79 8.61 5.40
CA GLY A 73 -4.08 7.33 5.47
C GLY A 73 -2.66 7.43 4.90
N ILE A 74 -2.52 8.07 3.74
CA ILE A 74 -1.22 8.31 3.07
C ILE A 74 -0.33 9.18 3.97
N VAL A 75 -0.83 10.32 4.45
CA VAL A 75 -0.05 11.25 5.29
C VAL A 75 0.47 10.55 6.55
N ARG A 76 -0.36 9.69 7.17
CA ARG A 76 0.04 8.91 8.35
C ARG A 76 1.13 7.88 8.04
N VAL A 77 1.01 7.16 6.93
CA VAL A 77 2.01 6.16 6.49
C VAL A 77 3.33 6.84 6.15
N VAL A 78 3.28 7.90 5.36
CA VAL A 78 4.47 8.68 4.99
C VAL A 78 5.15 9.27 6.22
N SER A 79 4.38 9.87 7.14
CA SER A 79 4.92 10.43 8.39
C SER A 79 5.58 9.36 9.27
N LYS A 80 5.00 8.16 9.32
CA LYS A 80 5.59 7.02 10.05
C LYS A 80 6.88 6.56 9.37
N TYR A 81 6.86 6.47 8.04
CA TYR A 81 8.01 6.04 7.25
C TYR A 81 9.19 7.03 7.34
N MET A 82 8.92 8.34 7.31
CA MET A 82 9.93 9.38 7.51
C MET A 82 10.61 9.25 8.89
N LYS A 83 9.83 9.00 9.95
CA LYS A 83 10.36 8.77 11.29
C LYS A 83 11.18 7.49 11.39
N ASP A 84 10.76 6.41 10.72
CA ASP A 84 11.48 5.14 10.73
C ASP A 84 12.82 5.23 9.98
N ILE A 85 12.94 6.10 8.96
CA ILE A 85 14.22 6.41 8.32
C ILE A 85 15.09 7.29 9.21
N GLU A 86 14.54 8.34 9.82
CA GLU A 86 15.29 9.27 10.68
C GLU A 86 15.89 8.58 11.91
N LYS A 87 15.25 7.52 12.40
CA LYS A 87 15.68 6.77 13.58
C LYS A 87 16.73 5.69 13.29
N LYS A 88 17.10 5.48 12.03
CA LYS A 88 17.95 4.38 11.56
C LYS A 88 19.28 4.89 11.04
#